data_AF-A0A7J2PZ73-F1
#
_entry.id   AF-A0A7J2PZ73-F1
#
_cell.length_a   1.000
_cell.length_b   1.000
_cell.length_c   1.000
_cell.angle_alpha   90.00
_cell.angle_beta   90.00
_cell.angle_gamma   90.00
#
_symmetry.space_group_name_H-M   'P 1'
#
loop_
_entity.id
_entity.type
_entity.pdbx_description
1 polymer ?
#
loop_
_entity_poly.entity_id
_entity_poly.type
_entity_poly.pdbx_seq_one_letter_code
_entity_poly.pdbx_strand_id
1 'polypeptide(L)'
;MIEIEKDVKLKAIMGEYEKETKKKAIWRGNITQNFKKWQRGKKIYIDDKERICILASEDIKNKWQDFAVKNKISTLSKLIRESVEFYMTFKSKKFDFENISNITHYLKEPLTSIKGFSEILIQDHKHELSWDVLLKIRDIFDESNNLEERIDSLSLDKIMEEPHYDILIVDDDPS
;
A
#
# COMPACT_ATOMS: atom_id res chain seq x y z
N MET A 1 17.08 -39.66 38.65
CA MET A 1 16.43 -38.87 39.73
C MET A 1 16.56 -37.36 39.51
N ILE A 2 17.73 -36.86 39.11
CA ILE A 2 18.01 -35.41 38.93
C ILE A 2 17.25 -34.77 37.75
N GLU A 3 17.03 -35.48 36.64
CA GLU A 3 16.27 -34.95 35.49
C GLU A 3 14.77 -34.79 35.76
N ILE A 4 14.20 -35.72 36.54
CA ILE A 4 12.78 -35.70 36.92
C ILE A 4 12.48 -34.48 37.81
N GLU A 5 13.40 -34.14 38.71
CA GLU A 5 13.25 -33.00 39.61
C GLU A 5 13.34 -31.64 38.87
N LYS A 6 14.15 -31.56 37.81
CA LYS A 6 14.25 -30.36 36.97
C LYS A 6 12.98 -30.12 36.13
N ASP A 7 12.36 -31.19 35.63
CA ASP A 7 11.13 -31.10 34.83
C ASP A 7 9.91 -30.69 35.68
N VAL A 8 9.83 -31.18 36.92
CA VAL A 8 8.78 -30.79 37.88
C VAL A 8 8.88 -29.31 38.26
N LYS A 9 10.09 -28.83 38.55
CA LYS A 9 10.32 -27.40 38.85
C LYS A 9 10.00 -26.51 37.66
N LEU A 10 10.34 -26.93 36.44
CA LEU A 10 10.06 -26.16 35.23
C LEU A 10 8.55 -26.03 34.98
N LYS A 11 7.77 -27.09 35.18
CA LYS A 11 6.31 -27.06 35.04
C LYS A 11 5.64 -26.13 36.06
N ALA A 12 6.13 -26.08 37.29
CA ALA A 12 5.63 -25.15 38.30
C ALA A 12 5.86 -23.68 37.90
N ILE A 13 7.07 -23.35 37.45
CA ILE A 13 7.45 -22.01 36.98
C ILE A 13 6.62 -21.60 35.75
N MET A 14 6.34 -22.55 34.85
CA MET A 14 5.46 -22.32 33.70
C MET A 14 4.03 -21.97 34.14
N GLY A 15 3.48 -22.67 35.13
CA GLY A 15 2.16 -22.39 35.68
C GLY A 15 2.05 -21.02 36.35
N GLU A 16 3.07 -20.59 37.09
CA GLU A 16 3.14 -19.24 37.68
C GLU A 16 3.12 -18.16 36.61
N TYR A 17 3.96 -18.29 35.57
CA TYR A 17 3.98 -17.37 34.44
C TYR A 17 2.62 -17.30 33.72
N GLU A 18 1.99 -18.44 33.45
CA GLU A 18 0.69 -18.49 32.77
C GLU A 18 -0.40 -17.80 33.59
N LYS A 19 -0.38 -17.97 34.92
CA LYS A 19 -1.32 -17.32 35.84
C LYS A 19 -1.11 -15.81 35.96
N GLU A 20 0.15 -15.36 36.05
CA GLU A 20 0.49 -13.95 36.17
C GLU A 20 0.24 -13.17 34.88
N THR A 21 0.55 -13.78 33.74
CA THR A 21 0.60 -13.07 32.46
C THR A 21 -0.58 -13.37 31.54
N LYS A 22 -1.39 -14.38 31.88
CA LYS A 22 -2.44 -14.97 31.03
C LYS A 22 -1.92 -15.46 29.66
N LYS A 23 -0.61 -15.70 29.52
CA LYS A 23 0.02 -16.13 28.27
C LYS A 23 0.62 -17.53 28.44
N LYS A 24 0.48 -18.39 27.43
CA LYS A 24 1.05 -19.75 27.43
C LYS A 24 2.58 -19.74 27.50
N ALA A 25 3.17 -20.54 28.37
CA ALA A 25 4.62 -20.73 28.49
C ALA A 25 5.18 -21.58 27.34
N ILE A 26 4.34 -22.47 26.79
CA ILE A 26 4.64 -23.33 25.64
C ILE A 26 3.67 -23.03 24.50
N TRP A 27 4.20 -22.89 23.29
CA TRP A 27 3.41 -22.77 22.07
C TRP A 27 3.89 -23.79 21.04
N ARG A 28 2.99 -24.67 20.58
CA ARG A 28 3.29 -25.76 19.62
C ARG A 28 4.57 -26.53 19.99
N GLY A 29 4.67 -26.94 21.26
CA GLY A 29 5.81 -27.70 21.78
C GLY A 29 7.09 -26.88 22.07
N ASN A 30 7.12 -25.58 21.78
CA ASN A 30 8.28 -24.73 21.99
C ASN A 30 8.08 -23.74 23.14
N ILE A 31 9.09 -23.55 23.99
CA ILE A 31 9.09 -22.55 25.07
C ILE A 31 9.06 -21.14 24.46
N THR A 32 8.09 -20.32 24.87
CA THR A 32 7.90 -18.97 24.33
C THR A 32 9.02 -18.02 24.73
N GLN A 33 9.34 -17.05 23.87
CA GLN A 33 10.32 -16.00 24.18
C GLN A 33 9.87 -15.11 25.35
N ASN A 34 8.56 -14.98 25.55
CA ASN A 34 8.02 -14.21 26.67
C ASN A 34 8.24 -14.91 28.00
N PHE A 35 8.06 -16.24 28.07
CA PHE A 35 8.43 -17.04 29.24
C PHE A 35 9.93 -16.92 29.55
N LYS A 36 10.80 -17.04 28.54
CA LYS A 36 12.26 -16.86 28.71
C LYS A 36 12.64 -15.46 29.19
N LYS A 37 11.90 -14.43 28.79
CA LYS A 37 12.11 -13.03 29.24
C LYS A 37 11.62 -12.84 30.67
N TRP A 38 10.46 -13.40 31.01
CA TRP A 38 9.89 -13.37 32.37
C TRP A 38 10.79 -14.05 33.39
N GLN A 39 11.31 -15.24 33.06
CA GLN A 39 12.24 -15.97 33.92
C GLN A 39 13.53 -15.17 34.21
N ARG A 40 13.89 -14.23 33.34
CA ARG A 40 15.04 -13.33 33.49
C ARG A 40 14.68 -12.00 34.16
N GLY A 41 13.47 -11.86 34.71
CA GLY A 41 12.98 -10.63 35.34
C GLY A 41 12.76 -9.46 34.37
N LYS A 42 12.71 -9.72 33.06
CA LYS A 42 12.48 -8.66 32.06
C LYS A 42 10.99 -8.32 32.00
N LYS A 43 10.68 -7.02 31.93
CA LYS A 43 9.31 -6.52 31.75
C LYS A 43 8.71 -7.15 30.48
N ILE A 44 7.62 -7.90 30.64
CA ILE A 44 6.84 -8.39 29.51
C ILE A 44 5.93 -7.25 29.10
N TYR A 45 6.14 -6.71 27.91
CA TYR A 45 5.18 -5.80 27.33
C TYR A 45 3.97 -6.62 26.86
N ILE A 46 2.80 -6.32 27.42
CA ILE A 46 1.53 -6.68 26.80
C ILE A 46 1.36 -5.65 25.68
N ASP A 47 1.77 -6.03 24.48
CA ASP A 47 1.36 -5.27 23.30
C ASP A 47 -0.12 -5.59 23.12
N ASP A 48 -0.99 -4.59 23.33
CA ASP A 48 -2.44 -4.67 23.15
C ASP A 48 -2.75 -4.69 21.64
N LYS A 49 -2.28 -5.74 20.97
CA LYS A 49 -2.33 -5.89 19.53
C LYS A 49 -2.89 -7.26 19.18
N GLU A 50 -3.93 -7.24 18.37
CA GLU A 50 -4.51 -8.45 17.81
C GLU A 50 -3.66 -8.97 16.64
N ARG A 51 -3.65 -10.29 16.49
CA ARG A 51 -2.94 -10.94 15.41
C ARG A 51 -3.88 -11.10 14.21
N ILE A 52 -3.47 -10.54 13.08
CA ILE A 52 -4.15 -10.71 11.81
C ILE A 52 -3.41 -11.77 10.99
N CYS A 53 -4.12 -12.84 10.60
CA CYS A 53 -3.61 -13.89 9.73
C CYS A 53 -4.26 -13.77 8.34
N ILE A 54 -3.45 -13.87 7.29
CA ILE A 54 -3.92 -13.85 5.90
C ILE A 54 -3.44 -15.12 5.23
N LEU A 55 -4.36 -15.84 4.60
CA LEU A 55 -4.04 -16.95 3.71
C LEU A 55 -3.89 -16.42 2.29
N ALA A 56 -2.77 -16.73 1.66
CA ALA A 56 -2.48 -16.35 0.29
C ALA A 56 -1.74 -17.50 -0.41
N SER A 57 -1.95 -17.65 -1.71
CA SER A 57 -1.16 -18.59 -2.51
C SER A 57 0.32 -18.17 -2.53
N GLU A 58 1.19 -19.13 -2.83
CA GLU A 58 2.63 -18.88 -2.93
C GLU A 58 2.94 -17.80 -3.98
N ASP A 59 2.25 -17.83 -5.12
CA ASP A 59 2.42 -16.84 -6.19
C ASP A 59 2.09 -15.41 -5.73
N ILE A 60 0.99 -15.24 -4.98
CA ILE A 60 0.59 -13.93 -4.45
C ILE A 60 1.61 -13.44 -3.43
N LYS A 61 2.03 -14.33 -2.52
CA LYS A 61 3.04 -14.01 -1.51
C LYS A 61 4.37 -13.60 -2.16
N ASN A 62 4.81 -14.31 -3.19
CA ASN A 62 6.04 -14.00 -3.92
C ASN A 62 5.93 -12.64 -4.62
N LYS A 63 4.79 -12.37 -5.29
CA LYS A 63 4.51 -11.06 -5.89
C LYS A 63 4.60 -9.91 -4.88
N TRP A 64 4.03 -10.09 -3.69
CA TRP A 64 4.10 -9.08 -2.63
C TRP A 64 5.53 -8.90 -2.10
N GLN A 65 6.28 -10.00 -1.98
CA GLN A 65 7.66 -9.99 -1.52
C GLN A 65 8.56 -9.25 -2.52
N ASP A 66 8.43 -9.52 -3.81
CA ASP A 66 9.18 -8.85 -4.88
C ASP A 66 8.87 -7.35 -4.93
N PHE A 67 7.60 -6.99 -4.81
CA PHE A 67 7.19 -5.59 -4.69
C PHE A 67 7.82 -4.90 -3.48
N ALA A 68 7.80 -5.56 -2.31
CA ALA A 68 8.40 -5.02 -1.10
C ALA A 68 9.92 -4.79 -1.27
N VAL A 69 10.64 -5.75 -1.85
CA VAL A 69 12.08 -5.64 -2.12
C VAL A 69 12.37 -4.48 -3.07
N LYS A 70 11.66 -4.41 -4.21
CA LYS A 70 11.84 -3.34 -5.20
C LYS A 70 11.63 -1.95 -4.60
N ASN A 71 10.70 -1.83 -3.66
CA ASN A 71 10.34 -0.56 -3.03
C ASN A 71 10.98 -0.35 -1.64
N LYS A 72 11.97 -1.17 -1.26
CA LYS A 72 12.70 -1.06 0.02
C LYS A 72 11.80 -1.11 1.27
N ILE A 73 10.70 -1.86 1.19
CA ILE A 73 9.80 -2.10 2.31
C ILE A 73 10.34 -3.25 3.15
N SER A 74 10.52 -3.00 4.46
CA SER A 74 11.27 -3.89 5.34
C SER A 74 10.61 -5.24 5.61
N THR A 75 9.28 -5.32 5.58
CA THR A 75 8.52 -6.55 5.85
C THR A 75 7.19 -6.56 5.11
N LEU A 76 6.65 -7.74 4.82
CA LEU A 76 5.28 -7.89 4.29
C LEU A 76 4.23 -7.28 5.24
N SER A 77 4.40 -7.40 6.56
CA SER A 77 3.47 -6.77 7.51
C SER A 77 3.47 -5.25 7.42
N LYS A 78 4.61 -4.63 7.09
CA LYS A 78 4.68 -3.19 6.82
C LYS A 78 3.95 -2.84 5.53
N LEU A 79 4.20 -3.59 4.45
CA LEU A 79 3.48 -3.44 3.17
C LEU A 79 1.96 -3.52 3.36
N ILE A 80 1.48 -4.52 4.10
CA ILE A 80 0.04 -4.72 4.35
C ILE A 80 -0.55 -3.54 5.11
N ARG A 81 0.12 -3.06 6.18
CA ARG A 81 -0.36 -1.90 6.94
C ARG A 81 -0.41 -0.63 6.08
N GLU A 82 0.65 -0.35 5.33
CA GLU A 82 0.69 0.79 4.41
C GLU A 82 -0.40 0.70 3.35
N SER A 83 -0.65 -0.51 2.83
CA SER A 83 -1.70 -0.75 1.82
C SER A 83 -3.09 -0.53 2.40
N VAL A 84 -3.36 -1.01 3.61
CA VAL A 84 -4.65 -0.85 4.30
C VAL A 84 -4.87 0.63 4.64
N GLU A 85 -3.89 1.31 5.23
CA GLU A 85 -3.97 2.74 5.54
C GLU A 85 -4.18 3.58 4.29
N PHE A 86 -3.46 3.27 3.21
CA PHE A 86 -3.65 3.90 1.91
C PHE A 86 -5.08 3.70 1.41
N TYR A 87 -5.59 2.46 1.41
CA TYR A 87 -6.94 2.17 0.94
C TYR A 87 -8.02 2.87 1.77
N MET A 88 -7.90 2.88 3.09
CA MET A 88 -8.81 3.60 3.98
C MET A 88 -8.77 5.10 3.71
N THR A 89 -7.57 5.68 3.57
CA THR A 89 -7.39 7.10 3.24
C THR A 89 -7.97 7.43 1.86
N PHE A 90 -7.70 6.57 0.89
CA PHE A 90 -8.18 6.67 -0.47
C PHE A 90 -9.71 6.67 -0.54
N LYS A 91 -10.37 5.70 0.12
CA LYS A 91 -11.83 5.62 0.17
C LYS A 91 -12.46 6.75 0.99
N SER A 92 -11.89 7.12 2.13
CA SER A 92 -12.43 8.17 3.01
C SER A 92 -12.37 9.57 2.40
N LYS A 93 -11.34 9.86 1.60
CA LYS A 93 -11.21 11.16 0.92
C LYS A 93 -12.16 11.33 -0.26
N LYS A 94 -13.04 10.36 -0.57
CA LYS A 94 -13.80 10.30 -1.83
C LYS A 94 -12.89 10.67 -3.00
N PHE A 95 -11.74 9.99 -3.11
CA PHE A 95 -10.85 10.23 -4.23
C PHE A 95 -11.58 9.80 -5.49
N ASP A 96 -12.19 10.78 -6.14
CA ASP A 96 -13.22 10.57 -7.13
C ASP A 96 -12.53 10.42 -8.48
N PHE A 97 -12.27 9.17 -8.86
CA PHE A 97 -11.76 8.84 -10.18
C PHE A 97 -12.68 9.36 -11.29
N GLU A 98 -13.98 9.46 -11.03
CA GLU A 98 -14.95 10.08 -11.93
C GLU A 98 -14.62 11.57 -12.11
N ASN A 99 -14.26 12.28 -11.05
CA ASN A 99 -13.77 13.66 -11.16
C ASN A 99 -12.46 13.78 -11.93
N ILE A 100 -11.50 12.86 -11.78
CA ILE A 100 -10.24 12.94 -12.55
C ILE A 100 -10.49 12.67 -14.03
N SER A 101 -11.30 11.67 -14.35
CA SER A 101 -11.70 11.36 -15.74
C SER A 101 -12.44 12.55 -16.36
N ASN A 102 -13.40 13.13 -15.63
CA ASN A 102 -14.13 14.33 -16.04
C ASN A 102 -13.20 15.54 -16.21
N ILE A 103 -12.27 15.79 -15.27
CA ILE A 103 -11.27 16.86 -15.38
C ILE A 103 -10.39 16.66 -16.62
N THR A 104 -9.93 15.43 -16.86
CA THR A 104 -9.12 15.07 -18.04
C THR A 104 -9.88 15.39 -19.32
N HIS A 105 -11.15 14.99 -19.41
CA HIS A 105 -12.01 15.30 -20.54
C HIS A 105 -12.21 16.81 -20.74
N TYR A 106 -12.57 17.54 -19.68
CA TYR A 106 -12.78 18.99 -19.72
C TYR A 106 -11.51 19.79 -20.04
N LEU A 107 -10.33 19.24 -19.77
CA LEU A 107 -9.05 19.87 -20.16
C LEU A 107 -8.66 19.55 -21.60
N LYS A 108 -9.00 18.36 -22.11
CA LYS A 108 -8.67 17.95 -23.48
C LYS A 108 -9.42 18.76 -24.54
N GLU A 109 -10.69 19.08 -24.32
CA GLU A 109 -11.49 19.87 -25.26
C GLU A 109 -10.89 21.27 -25.57
N PRO A 110 -10.60 22.13 -24.57
CA PRO A 110 -9.98 23.42 -24.84
C PRO A 110 -8.54 23.26 -25.36
N LEU A 111 -7.81 22.23 -24.93
CA LEU A 111 -6.45 21.97 -25.41
C LEU A 111 -6.41 21.61 -26.89
N THR A 112 -7.35 20.76 -27.33
CA THR A 112 -7.53 20.41 -28.75
C THR A 112 -7.81 21.65 -29.59
N SER A 113 -8.65 22.55 -29.05
CA SER A 113 -8.97 23.82 -29.72
C SER A 113 -7.72 24.72 -29.84
N ILE A 114 -6.94 24.87 -28.77
CA ILE A 114 -5.69 25.65 -28.77
C ILE A 114 -4.70 25.09 -29.78
N LYS A 115 -4.51 23.76 -29.81
CA LYS A 115 -3.66 23.07 -30.79
C LYS A 115 -4.11 23.35 -32.21
N GLY A 116 -5.39 23.12 -32.51
CA GLY A 116 -5.94 23.30 -33.85
C GLY A 116 -5.82 24.75 -34.33
N PHE A 117 -6.16 25.73 -33.49
CA PHE A 117 -6.02 27.14 -33.87
C PHE A 117 -4.55 27.55 -34.07
N SER A 118 -3.64 27.08 -33.21
CA SER A 118 -2.21 27.37 -33.35
C SER A 118 -1.65 26.77 -34.64
N GLU A 119 -2.06 25.55 -34.98
CA GLU A 119 -1.66 24.89 -36.23
C GLU A 119 -2.17 25.65 -37.47
N ILE A 120 -3.44 26.05 -37.48
CA ILE A 120 -4.02 26.87 -38.56
C ILE A 120 -3.24 28.18 -38.72
N LEU A 121 -2.93 28.87 -37.62
CA LEU A 121 -2.16 30.12 -37.66
C LEU A 121 -0.73 29.91 -38.22
N ILE A 122 -0.10 28.79 -37.88
CA ILE A 122 1.25 28.43 -38.36
C ILE A 122 1.23 28.02 -39.85
N GLN A 123 0.17 27.36 -40.32
CA GLN A 123 0.11 26.84 -41.70
C GLN A 123 -0.43 27.89 -42.68
N ASP A 124 -1.57 28.50 -42.35
CA ASP A 124 -2.37 29.28 -43.30
C ASP A 124 -2.07 30.78 -43.21
N HIS A 125 -1.67 31.28 -42.03
CA HIS A 125 -1.45 32.71 -41.78
C HIS A 125 0.03 33.11 -41.58
N LYS A 126 0.98 32.18 -41.78
CA LYS A 126 2.41 32.45 -41.52
C LYS A 126 3.00 33.65 -42.24
N HIS A 127 2.47 33.98 -43.43
CA HIS A 127 2.96 35.09 -44.25
C HIS A 127 2.40 36.45 -43.81
N GLU A 128 1.34 36.45 -43.02
CA GLU A 128 0.68 37.64 -42.48
C GLU A 128 1.21 37.99 -41.08
N LEU A 129 1.89 37.04 -40.43
CA LEU A 129 2.40 37.15 -39.07
C LEU A 129 3.87 37.56 -39.06
N SER A 130 4.25 38.36 -38.06
CA SER A 130 5.66 38.64 -37.80
C SER A 130 6.37 37.38 -37.28
N TRP A 131 7.68 37.31 -37.52
CA TRP A 131 8.49 36.17 -37.08
C TRP A 131 8.43 35.94 -35.55
N ASP A 132 8.43 37.01 -34.76
CA ASP A 132 8.30 36.94 -33.30
C ASP A 132 6.96 36.34 -32.85
N VAL A 133 5.86 36.75 -33.51
CA VAL A 133 4.52 36.20 -33.23
C VAL A 133 4.45 34.74 -33.64
N LEU A 134 5.03 34.38 -34.79
CA LEU A 134 5.05 33.00 -35.26
C LEU A 134 5.82 32.06 -34.31
N LEU A 135 6.95 32.52 -33.77
CA LEU A 135 7.69 31.77 -32.74
C LEU A 135 6.85 31.54 -31.48
N LYS A 136 6.17 32.58 -30.98
CA LYS A 136 5.29 32.44 -29.80
C LYS A 136 4.13 31.48 -30.04
N ILE A 137 3.54 31.47 -31.23
CA ILE A 137 2.45 30.53 -31.57
C ILE A 137 2.99 29.11 -31.64
N ARG A 138 4.21 28.90 -32.18
CA ARG A 138 4.88 27.59 -32.14
C ARG A 138 5.14 27.14 -30.70
N ASP A 139 5.62 28.02 -29.84
CA ASP A 139 5.83 27.69 -28.42
C ASP A 139 4.51 27.28 -27.74
N ILE A 140 3.41 27.98 -28.03
CA ILE A 140 2.07 27.62 -27.53
C ILE A 140 1.66 26.22 -28.03
N PHE A 141 1.88 25.93 -29.31
CA PHE A 141 1.59 24.63 -29.89
C PHE A 141 2.42 23.51 -29.23
N ASP A 142 3.73 23.72 -29.05
CA ASP A 142 4.61 22.73 -28.44
C ASP A 142 4.27 22.49 -26.97
N GLU A 143 4.01 23.55 -26.20
CA GLU A 143 3.55 23.43 -24.80
C GLU A 143 2.18 22.74 -24.69
N SER A 144 1.29 22.96 -25.66
CA SER A 144 0.00 22.28 -25.69
C SER A 144 0.13 20.77 -25.94
N ASN A 145 1.08 20.35 -26.77
CA ASN A 145 1.42 18.92 -26.95
C ASN A 145 1.99 18.33 -25.65
N ASN A 146 2.94 19.01 -25.01
CA ASN A 146 3.52 18.58 -23.75
C ASN A 146 2.46 18.44 -22.64
N LEU A 147 1.47 19.34 -22.62
CA LEU A 147 0.38 19.30 -21.66
C LEU A 147 -0.56 18.12 -21.92
N GLU A 148 -0.85 17.80 -23.18
CA GLU A 148 -1.69 16.66 -23.56
C GLU A 148 -1.09 15.34 -23.09
N GLU A 149 0.21 15.13 -23.34
CA GLU A 149 0.93 13.93 -22.88
C GLU A 149 0.87 13.76 -21.35
N ARG A 150 0.95 14.88 -20.62
CA ARG A 150 0.83 14.88 -19.15
C ARG A 150 -0.60 14.55 -18.71
N ILE A 151 -1.61 15.09 -19.37
CA ILE A 151 -3.03 14.79 -19.09
C ILE A 151 -3.31 13.30 -19.37
N ASP A 152 -2.78 12.75 -20.46
CA ASP A 152 -2.92 11.33 -20.79
C ASP A 152 -2.32 10.42 -19.71
N SER A 153 -1.18 10.83 -19.12
CA SER A 153 -0.58 10.09 -18.00
C SER A 153 -1.44 10.03 -16.73
N LEU A 154 -2.43 10.91 -16.60
CA LEU A 154 -3.38 10.96 -15.47
C LEU A 154 -4.64 10.12 -15.71
N SER A 155 -4.83 9.55 -16.90
CA SER A 155 -6.01 8.74 -17.21
C SER A 155 -5.91 7.39 -16.49
N LEU A 156 -6.79 7.19 -15.51
CA LEU A 156 -6.75 6.10 -14.52
C LEU A 156 -7.56 4.84 -14.94
N ASP A 157 -7.91 4.72 -16.22
CA ASP A 157 -8.75 3.67 -16.82
C ASP A 157 -8.22 2.22 -16.65
N LYS A 158 -7.17 2.00 -15.85
CA LYS A 158 -6.55 0.69 -15.59
C LYS A 158 -6.77 0.10 -14.20
N ILE A 159 -7.54 0.74 -13.31
CA ILE A 159 -7.61 0.30 -11.90
C ILE A 159 -8.87 -0.53 -11.56
N MET A 160 -9.84 -0.66 -12.47
CA MET A 160 -11.11 -1.34 -12.17
C MET A 160 -11.16 -2.79 -12.68
N GLU A 161 -10.36 -3.67 -12.09
CA GLU A 161 -10.83 -5.03 -11.84
C GLU A 161 -10.97 -5.14 -10.33
N GLU A 162 -12.21 -5.24 -9.83
CA GLU A 162 -12.45 -5.53 -8.40
C GLU A 162 -11.91 -6.93 -8.12
N PRO A 163 -10.79 -7.06 -7.40
CA PRO A 163 -10.33 -8.38 -7.04
C PRO A 163 -11.26 -8.92 -5.94
N HIS A 164 -11.95 -10.02 -6.25
CA HIS A 164 -12.68 -10.79 -5.26
C HIS A 164 -11.66 -11.44 -4.32
N TYR A 165 -11.65 -11.04 -3.05
CA TYR A 165 -10.81 -11.69 -2.04
C TYR A 165 -11.68 -12.33 -0.96
N ASP A 166 -11.47 -13.63 -0.77
CA ASP A 166 -12.10 -14.44 0.26
C ASP A 166 -11.45 -14.29 1.64
N ILE A 167 -12.33 -14.28 2.64
CA ILE A 167 -12.22 -14.65 4.06
C ILE A 167 -10.92 -14.27 4.78
N LEU A 168 -11.02 -13.21 5.58
CA LEU A 168 -10.18 -13.00 6.76
C LEU A 168 -10.53 -14.04 7.83
N ILE A 169 -9.59 -14.91 8.20
CA ILE A 169 -9.73 -15.73 9.41
C ILE A 169 -9.17 -14.91 10.57
N VAL A 170 -10.07 -14.38 11.40
CA VAL A 170 -9.73 -13.90 12.75
C VAL A 170 -9.73 -15.14 13.65
N ASP A 171 -8.55 -15.65 13.99
CA ASP A 171 -8.41 -16.68 15.03
C ASP A 171 -8.71 -16.00 16.39
N ASP A 172 -9.99 -15.91 16.73
CA ASP A 172 -10.43 -15.70 18.10
C ASP A 172 -10.50 -17.10 18.73
N ASP A 173 -9.37 -17.56 19.24
CA ASP A 173 -9.29 -18.85 19.95
C ASP A 173 -9.41 -18.52 21.45
N PRO A 174 -10.63 -18.52 22.04
CA PRO A 174 -10.79 -18.42 23.49
C PRO A 174 -10.30 -19.74 24.10
N SER A 175 -9.00 -19.81 24.40
CA SER A 175 -8.44 -20.80 25.34
C SER A 175 -8.55 -20.30 26.77
#